data_AF-A0A950RPL2-F1
#
_entry.id   AF-A0A950RPL2-F1
#
_cell.length_a   1.000
_cell.length_b   1.000
_cell.length_c   1.000
_cell.angle_alpha   90.00
_cell.angle_beta   90.00
_cell.angle_gamma   90.00
#
_symmetry.space_group_name_H-M   'P 1'
#
loop_
_entity.id
_entity.type
_entity.pdbx_description
1 polymer ?
#
loop_
_entity_poly.entity_id
_entity_poly.type
_entity_poly.pdbx_seq_one_letter_code
_entity_poly.pdbx_strand_id
1 'polypeptide(L)'
;MNPNQPQDDFPEVQAAIYRVALSLDSFLLNGIPYGVFQDTLFPGFLKKVADNLLTPLASLEHHARHAPVANQPKIRQVLALLREKCQQLIDLVTGLRAFRKLPLPQVRATVSRIALLREECAQLLQELEAYFQTPKPFYQSRPSYSTALVNNFLANLERVFEKEWATSKST
;
A
#
# COMPACT_ATOMS: atom_id res chain seq x y z
N MET A 1 -33.09 21.51 -8.54
CA MET A 1 -31.74 21.00 -8.86
C MET A 1 -30.79 22.18 -8.75
N ASN A 2 -29.87 22.17 -7.79
CA ASN A 2 -28.91 23.26 -7.62
C ASN A 2 -27.69 22.96 -8.53
N PRO A 3 -27.36 23.78 -9.53
CA PRO A 3 -26.40 23.45 -10.57
C PRO A 3 -24.92 23.62 -10.18
N ASN A 4 -24.61 23.92 -8.92
CA ASN A 4 -23.28 24.43 -8.52
C ASN A 4 -22.39 23.48 -7.70
N GLN A 5 -22.63 22.16 -7.67
CA GLN A 5 -21.75 21.23 -6.91
C GLN A 5 -21.49 19.88 -7.59
N PRO A 6 -20.66 19.83 -8.66
CA PRO A 6 -19.86 18.61 -8.84
C PRO A 6 -18.40 18.85 -9.30
N GLN A 7 -17.90 20.09 -9.33
CA GLN A 7 -16.53 20.37 -9.76
C GLN A 7 -15.51 20.49 -8.61
N ASP A 8 -15.97 20.84 -7.40
CA ASP A 8 -15.07 21.14 -6.28
C ASP A 8 -14.59 19.91 -5.50
N ASP A 9 -15.15 18.70 -5.68
CA ASP A 9 -14.73 17.47 -4.96
C ASP A 9 -13.65 16.65 -5.71
N PHE A 10 -13.34 17.03 -6.94
CA PHE A 10 -12.44 16.29 -7.83
C PHE A 10 -10.95 16.34 -7.39
N PRO A 11 -10.41 17.50 -6.98
CA PRO A 11 -9.04 17.59 -6.47
C PRO A 11 -8.80 16.74 -5.23
N GLU A 12 -9.78 16.65 -4.33
CA GLU A 12 -9.69 15.98 -3.03
C GLU A 12 -9.67 14.46 -3.21
N VAL A 13 -10.51 13.91 -4.08
CA VAL A 13 -10.51 12.48 -4.40
C VAL A 13 -9.20 12.09 -5.07
N GLN A 14 -8.73 12.86 -6.06
CA GLN A 14 -7.44 12.62 -6.69
C GLN A 14 -6.30 12.67 -5.66
N ALA A 15 -6.27 13.69 -4.81
CA ALA A 15 -5.28 13.82 -3.75
C ALA A 15 -5.35 12.66 -2.76
N ALA A 16 -6.54 12.17 -2.42
CA ALA A 16 -6.73 11.03 -1.53
C ALA A 16 -6.20 9.72 -2.16
N ILE A 17 -6.50 9.45 -3.44
CA ILE A 17 -5.94 8.30 -4.18
C ILE A 17 -4.40 8.36 -4.15
N TYR A 18 -3.83 9.54 -4.44
CA TYR A 18 -2.39 9.74 -4.46
C TYR A 18 -1.75 9.50 -3.09
N ARG A 19 -2.39 10.00 -2.02
CA ARG A 19 -1.93 9.77 -0.65
C ARG A 19 -1.95 8.30 -0.29
N VAL A 20 -2.98 7.54 -0.69
CA VAL A 20 -3.01 6.08 -0.46
C VAL A 20 -1.87 5.40 -1.22
N ALA A 21 -1.67 5.73 -2.49
CA ALA A 21 -0.58 5.15 -3.30
C ALA A 21 0.81 5.43 -2.71
N LEU A 22 1.05 6.67 -2.26
CA LEU A 22 2.31 7.07 -1.63
C LEU A 22 2.49 6.41 -0.26
N SER A 23 1.44 6.34 0.56
CA SER A 23 1.50 5.68 1.86
C SER A 23 1.71 4.17 1.74
N LEU A 24 1.16 3.54 0.70
CA LEU A 24 1.39 2.12 0.41
C LEU A 24 2.87 1.85 0.12
N ASP A 25 3.47 2.62 -0.78
CA ASP A 25 4.90 2.46 -1.08
C ASP A 25 5.77 2.83 0.13
N SER A 26 5.41 3.87 0.89
CA SER A 26 6.11 4.25 2.12
C SER A 26 6.04 3.17 3.19
N PHE A 27 4.88 2.52 3.35
CA PHE A 27 4.71 1.40 4.27
C PHE A 27 5.68 0.27 3.94
N LEU A 28 5.87 -0.06 2.67
CA LEU A 28 6.79 -1.11 2.24
C LEU A 28 8.26 -0.71 2.38
N LEU A 29 8.62 0.46 1.88
CA LEU A 29 9.99 0.97 1.89
C LEU A 29 10.52 1.25 3.29
N ASN A 30 9.65 1.62 4.24
CA ASN A 30 10.05 1.97 5.60
C ASN A 30 9.65 0.91 6.62
N GLY A 31 8.46 0.32 6.49
CA GLY A 31 7.95 -0.66 7.44
C GLY A 31 8.79 -1.92 7.49
N ILE A 32 9.38 -2.35 6.37
CA ILE A 32 10.26 -3.52 6.37
C ILE A 32 11.63 -3.19 6.99
N PRO A 33 12.42 -2.21 6.51
CA PRO A 33 13.73 -1.96 7.08
C PRO A 33 13.68 -1.56 8.56
N TYR A 34 12.78 -0.64 8.92
CA TYR A 34 12.73 -0.10 10.28
C TYR A 34 11.81 -0.90 11.20
N GLY A 35 10.70 -1.40 10.69
CA GLY A 35 9.68 -2.11 11.47
C GLY A 35 9.88 -3.63 11.55
N VAL A 36 10.68 -4.23 10.66
CA VAL A 36 10.97 -5.67 10.69
C VAL A 36 12.44 -5.93 11.04
N PHE A 37 13.39 -5.34 10.31
CA PHE A 37 14.81 -5.63 10.56
C PHE A 37 15.35 -4.93 11.81
N GLN A 38 14.91 -3.69 12.04
CA GLN A 38 15.38 -2.81 13.12
C GLN A 38 14.31 -2.54 14.20
N ASP A 39 13.33 -3.44 14.35
CA ASP A 39 12.20 -3.29 15.29
C ASP A 39 12.63 -2.99 16.74
N THR A 40 13.79 -3.49 17.17
CA THR A 40 14.36 -3.21 18.49
C THR A 40 14.84 -1.77 18.65
N LEU A 41 15.27 -1.12 17.56
CA LEU A 41 15.73 0.28 17.55
C LEU A 41 14.55 1.25 17.41
N PHE A 42 13.47 0.82 16.76
CA PHE A 42 12.30 1.65 16.48
C PHE A 42 11.00 0.97 16.92
N PRO A 43 10.80 0.75 18.23
CA PRO A 43 9.61 0.07 18.72
C PRO A 43 8.34 0.83 18.33
N GLY A 44 7.36 0.10 17.79
CA GLY A 44 6.07 0.67 17.36
C GLY A 44 6.10 1.41 16.02
N PHE A 45 7.26 1.50 15.36
CA PHE A 45 7.37 2.15 14.04
C PHE A 45 6.48 1.50 13.00
N LEU A 46 6.42 0.16 12.98
CA LEU A 46 5.58 -0.56 12.03
C LEU A 46 4.10 -0.21 12.18
N LYS A 47 3.60 -0.10 13.42
CA LYS A 47 2.23 0.34 13.69
C LYS A 47 2.01 1.76 13.17
N LYS A 48 2.94 2.68 13.46
CA LYS A 48 2.86 4.08 12.99
C LYS A 48 2.76 4.17 11.47
N VAL A 49 3.57 3.41 10.72
CA VAL A 49 3.50 3.44 9.25
C VAL A 49 2.25 2.74 8.70
N ALA A 50 1.73 1.71 9.39
CA ALA A 50 0.44 1.11 9.05
C ALA A 50 -0.72 2.10 9.26
N ASP A 51 -0.75 2.82 10.37
CA ASP A 51 -1.74 3.87 10.66
C ASP A 51 -1.68 4.99 9.60
N ASN A 52 -0.48 5.33 9.13
CA ASN A 52 -0.25 6.30 8.05
C ASN A 52 -0.71 5.81 6.65
N LEU A 53 -0.98 4.51 6.48
CA LEU A 53 -1.63 3.94 5.29
C LEU A 53 -3.15 3.90 5.47
N LEU A 54 -3.63 3.45 6.63
CA LEU A 54 -5.07 3.33 6.91
C LEU A 54 -5.77 4.68 6.98
N THR A 55 -5.09 5.73 7.43
CA THR A 55 -5.65 7.09 7.53
C THR A 55 -6.01 7.68 6.16
N PRO A 56 -5.10 7.74 5.17
CA PRO A 56 -5.44 8.11 3.80
C PRO A 56 -6.53 7.25 3.17
N LEU A 57 -6.58 5.95 3.48
CA LEU A 57 -7.59 5.06 2.93
C LEU A 57 -8.99 5.39 3.47
N ALA A 58 -9.11 5.62 4.78
CA ALA A 58 -10.35 6.09 5.39
C ALA A 58 -10.77 7.47 4.83
N SER A 59 -9.80 8.36 4.57
CA SER A 59 -10.04 9.63 3.92
C SER A 59 -10.59 9.43 2.51
N LEU A 60 -10.00 8.55 1.70
CA LEU A 60 -10.48 8.25 0.35
C LEU A 60 -11.92 7.71 0.36
N GLU A 61 -12.23 6.78 1.27
CA GLU A 61 -13.58 6.25 1.44
C GLU A 61 -14.60 7.32 1.85
N HIS A 62 -14.19 8.31 2.63
CA HIS A 62 -15.05 9.43 3.00
C HIS A 62 -15.39 10.28 1.77
N HIS A 63 -14.38 10.73 1.01
CA HIS A 63 -14.60 11.56 -0.18
C HIS A 63 -15.37 10.81 -1.28
N ALA A 64 -15.13 9.50 -1.42
CA ALA A 64 -15.82 8.67 -2.40
C ALA A 64 -17.35 8.54 -2.20
N ARG A 65 -17.88 8.93 -1.03
CA ARG A 65 -19.33 8.97 -0.78
C ARG A 65 -20.04 10.01 -1.64
N HIS A 66 -19.31 11.01 -2.12
CA HIS A 66 -19.82 12.09 -2.98
C HIS A 66 -19.72 11.76 -4.47
N ALA A 67 -19.24 10.56 -4.82
CA ALA A 67 -19.15 10.12 -6.21
C ALA A 67 -20.53 10.02 -6.88
N PRO A 68 -20.62 10.16 -8.23
CA PRO A 68 -21.85 10.00 -8.98
C PRO A 68 -22.56 8.68 -8.66
N VAL A 69 -23.88 8.74 -8.45
CA VAL A 69 -24.71 7.59 -8.00
C VAL A 69 -24.53 6.36 -8.90
N ALA A 70 -24.38 6.56 -10.21
CA ALA A 70 -24.20 5.47 -11.18
C ALA A 70 -22.95 4.61 -10.92
N ASN A 71 -21.87 5.21 -10.41
CA ASN A 71 -20.61 4.51 -10.15
C ASN A 71 -20.45 4.07 -8.68
N GLN A 72 -21.33 4.54 -7.78
CA GLN A 72 -21.19 4.28 -6.33
C GLN A 72 -21.08 2.79 -5.96
N PRO A 73 -21.87 1.85 -6.50
CA PRO A 73 -21.74 0.44 -6.14
C PRO A 73 -20.36 -0.13 -6.45
N LYS A 74 -19.82 0.19 -7.64
CA LYS A 74 -18.50 -0.26 -8.08
C LYS A 74 -17.39 0.38 -7.28
N ILE A 75 -17.45 1.70 -7.05
CA ILE A 75 -16.48 2.43 -6.23
C ILE A 75 -16.43 1.84 -4.81
N ARG A 76 -17.58 1.56 -4.18
CA ARG A 76 -17.63 0.93 -2.86
C ARG A 76 -17.00 -0.46 -2.84
N GLN A 77 -17.25 -1.27 -3.87
CA GLN A 77 -16.65 -2.60 -4.01
C GLN A 77 -15.12 -2.50 -4.13
N VAL A 78 -14.60 -1.63 -4.99
CA VAL A 78 -13.16 -1.44 -5.18
C VAL A 78 -12.50 -0.92 -3.90
N LEU A 79 -13.12 0.01 -3.18
CA LEU A 79 -12.61 0.50 -1.90
C LEU A 79 -12.58 -0.59 -0.82
N ALA A 80 -13.63 -1.42 -0.74
CA ALA A 80 -13.66 -2.54 0.20
C ALA A 80 -12.54 -3.54 -0.09
N LEU A 81 -12.33 -3.89 -1.36
CA LEU A 81 -11.22 -4.75 -1.78
C LEU A 81 -9.88 -4.08 -1.47
N LEU A 82 -9.70 -2.79 -1.76
CA LEU A 82 -8.46 -2.08 -1.48
C LEU A 82 -8.13 -2.10 0.02
N ARG A 83 -9.12 -1.88 0.89
CA ARG A 83 -8.96 -2.01 2.34
C ARG A 83 -8.57 -3.41 2.76
N GLU A 84 -9.20 -4.43 2.21
CA GLU A 84 -8.85 -5.82 2.48
C GLU A 84 -7.39 -6.10 2.10
N LYS A 85 -6.95 -5.69 0.91
CA LYS A 85 -5.57 -5.90 0.43
C LYS A 85 -4.55 -5.12 1.24
N CYS A 86 -4.83 -3.86 1.59
CA CYS A 86 -3.97 -3.09 2.50
C CYS A 86 -3.84 -3.78 3.86
N GLN A 87 -4.92 -4.32 4.41
CA GLN A 87 -4.86 -5.04 5.68
C GLN A 87 -4.05 -6.33 5.56
N GLN A 88 -4.26 -7.14 4.52
CA GLN A 88 -3.45 -8.33 4.27
C GLN A 88 -1.95 -8.00 4.16
N LEU A 89 -1.62 -6.88 3.51
CA LEU A 89 -0.23 -6.42 3.41
C LEU A 89 0.34 -6.03 4.78
N ILE A 90 -0.44 -5.31 5.60
CA ILE A 90 -0.06 -4.95 6.97
C ILE A 90 0.19 -6.20 7.81
N ASP A 91 -0.69 -7.18 7.72
CA ASP A 91 -0.62 -8.43 8.48
C ASP A 91 0.62 -9.25 8.08
N LEU A 92 0.93 -9.35 6.79
CA LEU A 92 2.14 -10.04 6.31
C LEU A 92 3.41 -9.37 6.82
N VAL A 93 3.54 -8.05 6.66
CA VAL A 93 4.73 -7.32 7.11
C VAL A 93 4.85 -7.38 8.64
N THR A 94 3.74 -7.34 9.37
CA THR A 94 3.73 -7.50 10.83
C THR A 94 4.16 -8.91 11.24
N GLY A 95 3.66 -9.94 10.55
CA GLY A 95 4.07 -11.33 10.77
C GLY A 95 5.56 -11.56 10.53
N LEU A 96 6.15 -10.83 9.57
CA LEU A 96 7.58 -10.88 9.31
C LEU A 96 8.45 -10.36 10.46
N ARG A 97 7.92 -9.69 11.50
CA ARG A 97 8.71 -9.38 12.72
C ARG A 97 9.31 -10.63 13.36
N ALA A 98 8.64 -11.77 13.21
CA ALA A 98 9.11 -13.06 13.73
C ALA A 98 9.98 -13.85 12.73
N PHE A 99 10.38 -13.28 11.58
CA PHE A 99 10.99 -14.04 10.46
C PHE A 99 12.18 -14.90 10.86
N ARG A 100 13.01 -14.46 11.83
CA ARG A 100 14.17 -15.21 12.34
C ARG A 100 13.79 -16.56 12.97
N LYS A 101 12.55 -16.68 13.45
CA LYS A 101 11.99 -17.91 14.06
C LYS A 101 11.25 -18.79 13.06
N LEU A 102 10.98 -18.28 11.85
CA LEU A 102 10.23 -19.01 10.83
C LEU A 102 11.17 -19.86 9.96
N PRO A 103 10.68 -20.98 9.38
CA PRO A 103 11.39 -21.70 8.33
C PRO A 103 11.61 -20.80 7.10
N LEU A 104 12.80 -20.88 6.50
CA LEU A 104 13.14 -20.08 5.31
C LEU A 104 12.12 -20.19 4.15
N PRO A 105 11.56 -21.38 3.83
CA PRO A 105 10.50 -21.47 2.81
C PRO A 105 9.26 -20.64 3.14
N GLN A 106 8.87 -20.57 4.42
CA GLN A 106 7.75 -19.75 4.86
C GLN A 106 8.08 -18.26 4.75
N VAL A 107 9.31 -17.85 5.10
CA VAL A 107 9.77 -16.46 4.93
C VAL A 107 9.70 -16.07 3.46
N ARG A 108 10.26 -16.89 2.56
CA ARG A 108 10.23 -16.64 1.11
C ARG A 108 8.80 -16.50 0.60
N ALA A 109 7.92 -17.46 0.89
CA ALA A 109 6.52 -17.41 0.48
C ALA A 109 5.79 -16.15 0.98
N THR A 110 6.04 -15.75 2.23
CA THR A 110 5.49 -14.52 2.82
C THR A 110 5.98 -13.28 2.07
N VAL A 111 7.28 -13.23 1.75
CA VAL A 111 7.90 -12.11 1.04
C VAL A 111 7.42 -12.02 -0.41
N SER A 112 7.32 -13.14 -1.14
CA SER A 112 6.80 -13.14 -2.52
C SER A 112 5.38 -12.59 -2.59
N ARG A 113 4.56 -12.86 -1.56
CA ARG A 113 3.17 -12.38 -1.50
C ARG A 113 3.06 -10.86 -1.36
N ILE A 114 4.07 -10.18 -0.80
CA ILE A 114 4.10 -8.71 -0.65
C ILE A 114 4.05 -8.02 -2.02
N ALA A 115 4.87 -8.48 -2.97
CA ALA A 115 4.93 -7.88 -4.30
C ALA A 115 3.58 -8.03 -5.04
N LEU A 116 2.97 -9.22 -4.96
CA LEU A 116 1.66 -9.50 -5.55
C LEU A 116 0.57 -8.60 -4.96
N LEU A 117 0.48 -8.50 -3.64
CA LEU A 117 -0.54 -7.66 -2.98
C LEU A 117 -0.35 -6.17 -3.27
N ARG A 118 0.90 -5.70 -3.38
CA ARG A 118 1.18 -4.32 -3.78
C ARG A 118 0.67 -4.06 -5.20
N GLU A 119 0.88 -4.99 -6.12
CA GLU A 119 0.36 -4.89 -7.49
C GLU A 119 -1.17 -4.90 -7.52
N GLU A 120 -1.81 -5.80 -6.78
CA GLU A 120 -3.28 -5.84 -6.62
C GLU A 120 -3.81 -4.49 -6.08
N CYS A 121 -3.15 -3.89 -5.09
CA CYS A 121 -3.53 -2.56 -4.58
C CYS A 121 -3.36 -1.46 -5.64
N ALA A 122 -2.27 -1.49 -6.41
CA ALA A 122 -2.02 -0.52 -7.47
C ALA A 122 -3.07 -0.60 -8.58
N GLN A 123 -3.50 -1.81 -8.96
CA GLN A 123 -4.58 -2.03 -9.93
C GLN A 123 -5.91 -1.47 -9.43
N LEU A 124 -6.27 -1.72 -8.16
CA LEU A 124 -7.49 -1.19 -7.56
C LEU A 124 -7.48 0.35 -7.51
N LEU A 125 -6.33 0.97 -7.20
CA LEU A 125 -6.18 2.42 -7.24
C LEU A 125 -6.37 2.98 -8.66
N GLN A 126 -5.82 2.34 -9.69
CA GLN A 126 -6.03 2.73 -11.09
C GLN A 126 -7.49 2.56 -11.52
N GLU A 127 -8.18 1.52 -11.03
CA GLU A 127 -9.60 1.33 -11.29
C GLU A 127 -10.44 2.46 -10.67
N LEU A 128 -10.10 2.90 -9.45
CA LEU A 128 -10.70 4.10 -8.85
C LEU A 128 -10.45 5.34 -9.71
N GLU A 129 -9.21 5.54 -10.17
CA GLU A 129 -8.89 6.67 -11.06
C GLU A 129 -9.72 6.67 -12.34
N ALA A 130 -10.01 5.49 -12.90
CA ALA A 130 -10.89 5.36 -14.06
C ALA A 130 -12.35 5.72 -13.72
N TYR A 131 -12.90 5.24 -12.60
CA TYR A 131 -14.26 5.59 -12.18
C TYR A 131 -14.44 7.08 -11.85
N PHE A 132 -13.39 7.69 -11.32
CA PHE A 132 -13.34 9.12 -11.01
C PHE A 132 -12.81 9.97 -12.18
N GLN A 133 -12.48 9.38 -13.34
CA GLN A 133 -11.96 10.10 -14.51
C GLN A 133 -10.82 11.06 -14.17
N THR A 134 -9.90 10.63 -13.31
CA THR A 134 -8.82 11.47 -12.80
C THR A 134 -7.95 11.99 -13.97
N PRO A 135 -7.79 13.32 -14.14
CA PRO A 135 -7.17 13.91 -15.35
C PRO A 135 -5.67 13.59 -15.49
N LYS A 136 -5.01 13.23 -14.39
CA LYS A 136 -3.64 12.73 -14.36
C LYS A 136 -3.65 11.52 -13.43
N PRO A 137 -3.63 10.29 -13.94
CA PRO A 137 -3.54 9.12 -13.08
C PRO A 137 -2.15 9.04 -12.42
N PHE A 138 -2.09 8.59 -11.17
CA PHE A 138 -0.88 8.55 -10.34
C PHE A 138 0.20 7.71 -11.00
N TYR A 139 -0.10 6.46 -11.33
CA TYR A 139 0.89 5.52 -11.86
C TYR A 139 1.36 5.87 -13.28
N GLN A 140 0.61 6.70 -14.00
CA GLN A 140 1.00 7.21 -15.32
C GLN A 140 1.81 8.51 -15.23
N SER A 141 1.51 9.37 -14.25
CA SER A 141 2.16 10.67 -14.06
C SER A 141 3.39 10.62 -13.15
N ARG A 142 3.58 9.52 -12.42
CA ARG A 142 4.71 9.33 -11.51
C ARG A 142 6.04 9.24 -12.29
N PRO A 143 7.12 9.87 -11.80
CA PRO A 143 8.44 9.72 -12.39
C PRO A 143 8.89 8.25 -12.45
N SER A 144 9.36 7.82 -13.61
CA SER A 144 9.78 6.43 -13.87
C SER A 144 10.82 5.92 -12.87
N TYR A 145 11.76 6.78 -12.45
CA TYR A 145 12.78 6.43 -11.45
C TYR A 145 12.18 6.05 -10.09
N SER A 146 11.08 6.71 -9.67
CA SER A 146 10.43 6.43 -8.39
C SER A 146 9.74 5.07 -8.41
N THR A 147 9.09 4.73 -9.53
CA THR A 147 8.50 3.41 -9.75
C THR A 147 9.58 2.33 -9.79
N ALA A 148 10.69 2.59 -10.50
CA ALA A 148 11.81 1.66 -10.58
C ALA A 148 12.44 1.39 -9.20
N LEU A 149 12.57 2.40 -8.35
CA LEU A 149 13.12 2.24 -6.99
C LEU A 149 12.27 1.26 -6.16
N VAL A 150 10.95 1.43 -6.14
CA VAL A 150 10.04 0.55 -5.40
C VAL A 150 10.10 -0.87 -5.97
N ASN A 151 10.02 -1.01 -7.29
CA ASN A 151 10.04 -2.32 -7.94
C ASN A 151 11.37 -3.05 -7.69
N ASN A 152 12.50 -2.34 -7.76
CA ASN A 152 13.83 -2.91 -7.48
C ASN A 152 13.97 -3.32 -6.01
N PHE A 153 13.42 -2.53 -5.08
CA PHE A 153 13.39 -2.92 -3.66
C PHE A 153 12.60 -4.21 -3.46
N LEU A 154 11.38 -4.30 -4.01
CA LEU A 154 10.53 -5.47 -3.88
C LEU A 154 11.12 -6.72 -4.55
N ALA A 155 11.71 -6.58 -5.74
CA ALA A 155 12.37 -7.68 -6.45
C ALA A 155 13.58 -8.25 -5.69
N ASN A 156 14.23 -7.43 -4.85
CA ASN A 156 15.38 -7.86 -4.04
C ASN A 156 14.99 -8.38 -2.65
N LEU A 157 13.71 -8.28 -2.27
CA LEU A 157 13.28 -8.46 -0.89
C LEU A 157 13.56 -9.87 -0.36
N GLU A 158 13.31 -10.91 -1.17
CA GLU A 158 13.58 -12.30 -0.78
C GLU A 158 15.06 -12.52 -0.44
N ARG A 159 15.96 -12.02 -1.30
CA ARG A 159 17.41 -12.11 -1.10
C ARG A 159 17.86 -11.40 0.17
N VAL A 160 17.27 -10.25 0.48
CA VAL A 160 17.56 -9.50 1.72
C VAL A 160 17.11 -10.29 2.94
N PHE A 161 15.87 -10.81 2.94
CA PHE A 161 15.36 -11.63 4.04
C PHE A 161 16.16 -12.91 4.23
N GLU A 162 16.59 -13.57 3.16
CA GLU A 162 17.43 -14.76 3.24
C GLU A 162 18.78 -14.47 3.90
N LYS A 163 19.44 -13.37 3.52
CA LYS A 163 20.71 -12.96 4.13
C LYS A 163 20.54 -12.69 5.62
N GLU A 164 19.54 -11.88 5.99
CA GLU A 164 19.25 -11.54 7.40
C GLU A 164 18.87 -12.79 8.22
N TRP A 165 18.13 -13.72 7.61
CA TRP A 165 17.77 -14.99 8.24
C TRP A 165 19.00 -15.85 8.49
N ALA A 166 19.90 -16.00 7.50
CA ALA A 166 21.12 -16.78 7.64
C ALA A 166 22.04 -16.22 8.74
N THR A 167 22.24 -14.90 8.77
CA THR A 167 23.02 -14.24 9.84
C THR A 167 22.45 -14.55 11.23
N SER A 168 21.13 -14.60 11.38
CA SER A 168 20.49 -14.94 12.66
C SER A 168 20.64 -16.39 13.11
N LYS A 169 21.08 -17.31 12.23
CA LYS A 169 21.34 -18.73 12.57
C LYS A 169 22.81 -19.02 12.86
N SER A 170 23.70 -18.14 12.44
CA SER A 170 25.14 -18.24 12.67
C SER A 170 25.61 -17.54 13.95
N THR A 171 24.68 -16.90 14.68
CA THR A 171 24.93 -16.20 15.95
C THR A 171 24.23 -16.94 17.07
#